data_AF-A0A2A5VDL7-F1
#
_entry.id   AF-A0A2A5VDL7-F1
#
_cell.length_a   1.000
_cell.length_b   1.000
_cell.length_c   1.000
_cell.angle_alpha   90.00
_cell.angle_beta   90.00
_cell.angle_gamma   90.00
#
_symmetry.space_group_name_H-M   'P 1'
#
loop_
_entity.id
_entity.type
_entity.pdbx_description
1 polymer ?
#
loop_
_entity_poly.entity_id
_entity_poly.type
_entity_poly.pdbx_seq_one_letter_code
_entity_poly.pdbx_strand_id
1 'polypeptide(L)' 'PAVLRQVGVNDVLGICTPAKLLTVRRLRIETGDTTLDAEFAEKKYLKVLQGYRTTRVLPIAVD' A
#
# COMPACT_ATOMS: atom_id res chain seq x y z
N PRO A 1 -9.48 4.40 -10.56
CA PRO A 1 -10.48 4.71 -9.49
C PRO A 1 -10.51 6.20 -9.11
N ALA A 2 -11.68 6.87 -9.14
CA ALA A 2 -11.77 8.34 -9.00
C ALA A 2 -11.22 8.88 -7.68
N VAL A 3 -11.57 8.25 -6.55
CA VAL A 3 -11.15 8.72 -5.20
C VAL A 3 -9.64 8.58 -5.01
N LEU A 4 -9.04 7.45 -5.40
CA LEU A 4 -7.60 7.24 -5.24
C LEU A 4 -6.78 8.23 -6.09
N ARG A 5 -7.27 8.60 -7.28
CA ARG A 5 -6.63 9.62 -8.13
C ARG A 5 -6.74 11.03 -7.53
N GLN A 6 -7.87 11.36 -6.91
CA GLN A 6 -8.07 12.66 -6.28
C GLN A 6 -7.23 12.84 -5.02
N VAL A 7 -7.10 11.78 -4.21
CA VAL A 7 -6.27 11.78 -3.00
C VAL A 7 -4.78 11.71 -3.36
N GLY A 8 -4.44 10.99 -4.43
CA GLY A 8 -3.06 10.76 -4.83
C GLY A 8 -2.39 9.66 -4.01
N VAL A 9 -1.41 8.97 -4.61
CA VAL A 9 -0.74 7.82 -4.00
C VAL A 9 0.04 8.16 -2.73
N ASN A 10 0.38 9.44 -2.51
CA ASN A 10 1.16 9.91 -1.36
C ASN A 10 0.37 9.96 -0.06
N ASP A 11 -0.94 10.16 -0.14
CA ASP A 11 -1.82 10.33 1.02
C ASP A 11 -2.59 9.05 1.38
N VAL A 12 -2.14 7.90 0.88
CA VAL A 12 -2.71 6.59 1.16
C VAL A 12 -1.95 5.88 2.31
N LEU A 13 -2.70 5.42 3.31
CA LEU A 13 -2.21 4.62 4.43
C LEU A 13 -2.84 3.22 4.39
N GLY A 14 -2.02 2.17 4.35
CA GLY A 14 -2.52 0.80 4.45
C GLY A 14 -2.96 0.46 5.88
N ILE A 15 -3.94 -0.42 6.06
CA ILE A 15 -4.34 -0.93 7.38
C ILE A 15 -4.18 -2.45 7.40
N CYS A 16 -3.56 -2.98 8.46
CA CYS A 16 -3.40 -4.42 8.63
C CYS A 16 -3.52 -4.87 10.09
N THR A 17 -3.88 -6.14 10.28
CA THR A 17 -3.80 -6.78 11.58
C THR A 17 -2.39 -7.33 11.82
N PRO A 18 -1.93 -7.43 13.08
CA PRO A 18 -0.64 -8.06 13.40
C PRO A 18 -0.47 -9.45 12.78
N ALA A 19 -1.53 -10.26 12.78
CA ALA A 19 -1.50 -11.62 12.22
C ALA A 19 -1.19 -11.63 10.71
N LYS A 20 -1.70 -10.67 9.92
CA LYS A 20 -1.39 -10.58 8.49
C LYS A 20 0.10 -10.32 8.24
N LEU A 21 0.76 -9.56 9.11
CA LEU A 21 2.18 -9.25 8.98
C LEU A 21 3.12 -10.41 9.36
N LEU A 22 2.60 -11.51 9.91
CA LEU A 22 3.40 -12.72 10.12
C LEU A 22 3.87 -13.31 8.80
N THR A 23 3.03 -13.23 7.76
CA THR A 23 3.28 -13.81 6.44
C THR A 23 3.48 -12.77 5.34
N VAL A 24 2.80 -11.62 5.41
CA VAL A 24 2.95 -10.55 4.40
C VAL A 24 4.29 -9.85 4.58
N ARG A 25 5.14 -9.96 3.55
CA ARG A 25 6.47 -9.32 3.48
C ARG A 25 6.54 -8.19 2.45
N ARG A 26 5.67 -8.22 1.44
CA ARG A 26 5.54 -7.19 0.40
C ARG A 26 4.06 -6.96 0.10
N LEU A 27 3.72 -5.77 -0.34
CA LEU A 27 2.36 -5.37 -0.70
C LEU A 27 2.19 -5.46 -2.21
N ARG A 28 1.23 -6.26 -2.67
CA ARG A 28 0.75 -6.20 -4.06
C ARG A 28 -0.43 -5.24 -4.11
N ILE A 29 -0.39 -4.31 -5.05
CA ILE A 29 -1.45 -3.31 -5.25
C ILE A 29 -2.13 -3.59 -6.58
N GLU A 30 -3.46 -3.71 -6.55
CA GLU A 30 -4.31 -3.89 -7.72
C GLU A 30 -5.49 -2.92 -7.59
N THR A 31 -5.42 -1.80 -8.32
CA THR A 31 -6.49 -0.79 -8.32
C THR A 31 -7.45 -0.95 -9.50
N GLY A 32 -7.16 -1.88 -10.43
CA GLY A 32 -7.89 -2.05 -11.69
C GLY A 32 -7.57 -0.97 -12.73
N ASP A 33 -6.53 -0.16 -12.48
CA ASP A 33 -6.08 0.96 -13.30
C ASP A 33 -4.57 0.89 -13.40
N THR A 34 -4.07 0.44 -14.56
CA THR A 34 -2.65 0.10 -14.75
C THR A 34 -1.72 1.29 -14.56
N THR A 35 -2.17 2.50 -14.89
CA THR A 35 -1.39 3.72 -14.66
C THR A 35 -1.26 4.00 -13.17
N LEU A 36 -2.35 3.89 -12.42
CA LEU A 36 -2.32 4.10 -10.97
C LEU A 36 -1.51 3.01 -10.25
N ASP A 37 -1.58 1.77 -10.71
CA ASP A 37 -0.78 0.66 -10.19
C ASP A 37 0.72 0.91 -10.40
N ALA A 38 1.11 1.45 -11.58
CA ALA A 38 2.49 1.86 -11.86
C ALA A 38 2.95 3.00 -10.93
N GLU A 39 2.12 4.02 -10.69
CA GLU A 39 2.43 5.11 -9.74
C GLU A 39 2.68 4.57 -8.32
N PHE A 40 1.90 3.58 -7.88
CA PHE A 40 2.15 2.91 -6.59
C PHE A 40 3.46 2.13 -6.60
N ALA A 41 3.76 1.41 -7.68
CA ALA A 41 5.00 0.64 -7.81
C ALA A 41 6.26 1.55 -7.75
N GLU A 42 6.19 2.75 -8.35
CA GLU A 42 7.28 3.74 -8.32
C GLU A 42 7.63 4.21 -6.90
N LYS A 43 6.65 4.22 -5.97
CA LYS A 43 6.91 4.59 -4.56
C LYS A 43 7.79 3.58 -3.83
N LYS A 44 7.85 2.32 -4.29
CA LYS A 44 8.60 1.19 -3.71
C LYS A 44 8.18 0.76 -2.30
N TYR A 45 7.60 1.65 -1.51
CA TYR A 45 7.21 1.40 -0.12
C TYR A 45 5.89 2.10 0.23
N LEU A 46 5.09 1.47 1.10
CA LEU A 46 3.89 2.04 1.66
C LEU A 46 3.92 1.99 3.18
N LYS A 47 3.43 3.07 3.81
CA LYS A 47 3.18 3.09 5.26
C LYS A 47 1.90 2.31 5.55
N VAL A 48 1.92 1.48 6.60
CA VAL A 48 0.81 0.65 7.03
C VAL A 48 0.61 0.79 8.53
N LEU A 49 -0.62 1.05 8.96
CA LEU A 49 -1.03 0.99 10.36
C LEU A 49 -1.33 -0.46 10.76
N GLN A 50 -0.63 -0.92 11.79
CA GLN A 50 -0.78 -2.24 12.40
C GLN A 50 -1.54 -2.11 13.71
N GLY A 51 -2.65 -2.84 13.83
CA GLY A 51 -3.40 -2.99 15.09
C GLY A 51 -3.79 -1.66 15.75
N TYR A 52 -3.98 -0.61 14.94
CA TYR A 52 -4.31 0.76 15.34
C TYR A 52 -3.32 1.44 16.31
N ARG A 53 -2.09 0.92 16.44
CA ARG A 53 -1.11 1.44 17.40
C ARG A 53 0.23 1.79 16.78
N THR A 54 0.67 1.02 15.79
CA THR A 54 2.04 1.13 15.26
C THR A 54 2.02 1.24 13.76
N THR A 55 2.80 2.15 13.19
CA THR A 55 3.01 2.20 11.75
C THR A 55 4.26 1.41 11.36
N ARG A 56 4.19 0.69 10.25
CA ARG A 56 5.33 0.02 9.61
C ARG A 56 5.43 0.46 8.15
N VAL A 57 6.63 0.39 7.60
CA VAL A 57 6.87 0.59 6.17
C VAL A 57 7.06 -0.78 5.54
N LEU A 58 6.27 -1.10 4.52
CA LEU A 58 6.38 -2.35 3.78
C LEU A 58 6.75 -2.08 2.31
N PRO A 59 7.62 -2.89 1.71
CA PRO A 59 7.92 -2.78 0.30
C PRO A 59 6.69 -3.15 -0.54
N ILE A 60 6.53 -2.47 -1.66
CA ILE A 60 5.54 -2.79 -2.69
C ILE A 60 6.19 -3.80 -3.65
N ALA A 61 5.46 -4.86 -4.01
CA ALA A 61 5.88 -5.79 -5.04
C ALA A 61 5.82 -5.08 -6.41
N VAL A 62 6.92 -5.16 -7.15
CA VAL A 62 7.06 -4.60 -8.50
C VAL A 62 7.21 -5.81 -9.41
N ASP A 63 6.08 -6.33 -9.87
CA ASP A 63 6.02 -7.39 -10.89
C ASP A 63 5.73 -6.75 -12.26
#